data_AF-A0A522E9C3-F1
#
_entry.id   AF-A0A522E9C3-F1
#
_cell.length_a   1.000
_cell.length_b   1.000
_cell.length_c   1.000
_cell.angle_alpha   90.00
_cell.angle_beta   90.00
_cell.angle_gamma   90.00
#
_symmetry.space_group_name_H-M   'P 1'
#
loop_
_entity.id
_entity.type
_entity.pdbx_description
1 polymer ?
#
loop_
_entity_poly.entity_id
_entity_poly.type
_entity_poly.pdbx_seq_one_letter_code
_entity_poly.pdbx_strand_id
1 'polypeptide(L)'
;MRRVILQSMFNHKPKTLYADDDTESVSLLLRLRLPTLVIGLFLGIGISFLTSRFEEVLTANVHVAFFIPFIVYLADAIGTQTETIYSRDLKSGKASFHRYLIKEGAVGIIAGALFGLTSAGVISWWFDDSRLTWSVGVSTFFAILLAPIIALCTTKFLSDLKTDPAVGAGPITTVIQDAVSIAIYGIVSSFFFLS
;
A
#
# COMPACT_ATOMS: atom_id res chain seq x y z
N MET A 1 -5.62 17.52 51.74
CA MET A 1 -6.76 17.38 50.80
C MET A 1 -6.87 18.46 49.72
N ARG A 2 -6.38 19.71 49.90
CA ARG A 2 -6.53 20.79 48.89
C ARG A 2 -5.65 20.70 47.62
N ARG A 3 -4.63 19.83 47.55
CA ARG A 3 -3.75 19.71 46.37
C ARG A 3 -4.28 18.82 45.23
N VAL A 4 -5.25 17.94 45.50
CA VAL A 4 -5.78 17.02 44.47
C VAL A 4 -6.82 17.70 43.57
N ILE A 5 -7.51 18.73 44.07
CA ILE A 5 -8.59 19.41 43.34
C ILE A 5 -8.06 20.33 42.22
N LEU A 6 -6.86 20.90 42.37
CA LEU A 6 -6.28 21.84 41.39
C LEU A 6 -5.72 21.16 40.14
N GLN A 7 -5.39 19.86 40.20
CA GLN A 7 -4.82 19.13 39.06
C GLN A 7 -5.89 18.75 38.02
N SER A 8 -7.17 18.79 38.39
CA SER A 8 -8.32 18.53 37.51
C SER A 8 -8.62 19.70 36.55
N MET A 9 -8.26 20.93 36.92
CA MET A 9 -8.69 22.13 36.17
C MET A 9 -7.81 22.50 34.97
N PHE A 10 -6.67 21.83 34.76
CA PHE A 10 -5.71 22.16 33.69
C PHE A 10 -5.54 21.08 32.63
N ASN A 11 -6.33 20.01 32.67
CA ASN A 11 -6.23 18.92 31.69
C ASN A 11 -7.18 19.12 30.49
N HIS A 12 -7.24 20.33 29.94
CA HIS A 12 -7.80 20.55 28.60
C HIS A 12 -6.75 20.13 27.57
N LYS A 13 -6.60 18.81 27.39
CA LYS A 13 -6.07 18.30 26.13
C LYS A 13 -6.96 18.90 25.04
N PRO A 14 -6.42 19.53 23.98
CA PRO A 14 -7.25 19.89 22.83
C PRO A 14 -7.99 18.61 22.45
N LYS A 15 -9.33 18.67 22.39
CA LYS A 15 -10.12 17.56 21.84
C LYS A 15 -9.59 17.37 20.42
N THR A 16 -8.70 16.41 20.25
CA THR A 16 -8.46 15.80 18.94
C THR A 16 -9.84 15.38 18.48
N LEU A 17 -10.36 16.04 17.46
CA LEU A 17 -11.70 15.81 16.91
C LEU A 17 -11.67 14.47 16.17
N TYR A 18 -11.47 13.38 16.92
CA TYR A 18 -11.70 12.04 16.42
C TYR A 18 -13.22 11.89 16.32
N ALA A 19 -13.67 11.54 15.11
CA ALA A 19 -15.03 11.08 14.90
C ALA A 19 -15.28 9.91 15.85
N ASP A 20 -16.11 10.11 16.87
CA ASP A 20 -16.65 9.02 17.66
C ASP A 20 -17.89 8.50 16.94
N ASP A 21 -17.71 7.45 16.15
CA ASP A 21 -18.76 6.85 15.33
C ASP A 21 -19.97 6.39 16.16
N ASP A 22 -19.79 6.10 17.45
CA ASP A 22 -20.85 5.62 18.34
C ASP A 22 -21.75 6.76 18.85
N THR A 23 -21.25 8.01 18.84
CA THR A 23 -21.94 9.15 19.47
C THR A 23 -22.18 10.33 18.54
N GLU A 24 -21.38 10.49 17.49
CA GLU A 24 -21.43 11.65 16.61
C GLU A 24 -22.51 11.49 15.51
N SER A 25 -23.16 12.61 15.18
CA SER A 25 -24.18 12.59 14.12
C SER A 25 -23.59 12.21 12.75
N VAL A 26 -24.37 11.50 11.92
CA VAL A 26 -23.98 11.11 10.55
C VAL A 26 -23.48 12.31 9.73
N SER A 27 -24.08 13.49 9.89
CA SER A 27 -23.64 14.71 9.18
C SER A 27 -22.25 15.16 9.60
N LEU A 28 -21.88 15.02 10.88
CA LEU A 28 -20.54 15.36 11.35
C LEU A 28 -19.53 14.33 10.82
N LEU A 29 -19.83 13.04 10.92
CA LEU A 29 -19.00 11.96 10.39
C LEU A 29 -18.72 12.15 8.90
N LEU A 30 -19.74 12.49 8.11
CA LEU A 30 -19.59 12.80 6.68
C LEU A 30 -18.68 14.02 6.45
N ARG A 31 -18.84 15.11 7.19
CA ARG A 31 -17.98 16.29 7.04
C ARG A 31 -16.51 16.01 7.36
N LEU A 32 -16.25 15.09 8.30
CA LEU A 32 -14.88 14.70 8.66
C LEU A 32 -14.25 13.74 7.65
N ARG A 33 -15.04 12.87 7.01
CA ARG A 33 -14.56 11.83 6.08
C ARG A 33 -14.58 12.23 4.61
N LEU A 34 -15.57 13.04 4.19
CA LEU A 34 -15.74 13.42 2.78
C LEU A 34 -14.47 14.01 2.14
N PRO A 35 -13.67 14.87 2.81
CA PRO A 35 -12.46 15.40 2.20
C PRO A 35 -11.47 14.31 1.77
N THR A 36 -11.21 13.33 2.64
CA THR A 36 -10.28 12.23 2.32
C THR A 36 -10.88 11.26 1.30
N LEU A 37 -12.19 10.99 1.36
CA LEU A 37 -12.89 10.17 0.38
C LEU A 37 -12.92 10.79 -1.02
N VAL A 38 -13.10 12.11 -1.11
CA VAL A 38 -13.06 12.84 -2.40
C VAL A 38 -11.66 12.78 -3.00
N ILE A 39 -10.61 12.93 -2.19
CA ILE A 39 -9.24 12.72 -2.65
C ILE A 39 -9.06 11.28 -3.15
N GLY A 40 -9.50 10.29 -2.37
CA GLY A 40 -9.46 8.87 -2.76
C GLY A 40 -10.18 8.59 -4.08
N LEU A 41 -11.33 9.23 -4.33
CA LEU A 41 -12.07 9.12 -5.59
C LEU A 41 -11.22 9.58 -6.79
N PHE A 42 -10.60 10.75 -6.71
CA PHE A 42 -9.76 11.25 -7.80
C PHE A 42 -8.51 10.39 -8.01
N LEU A 43 -7.91 9.88 -6.93
CA LEU A 43 -6.79 8.96 -7.01
C LEU A 43 -7.20 7.63 -7.67
N GLY A 44 -8.36 7.08 -7.30
CA GLY A 44 -8.92 5.87 -7.92
C GLY A 44 -9.26 6.05 -9.41
N ILE A 45 -9.73 7.25 -9.81
CA ILE A 45 -9.88 7.61 -11.22
C ILE A 45 -8.52 7.65 -11.93
N GLY A 46 -7.50 8.21 -11.29
CA GLY A 46 -6.11 8.20 -11.80
C GLY A 46 -5.57 6.79 -12.02
N ILE A 47 -5.79 5.89 -11.06
CA ILE A 47 -5.48 4.46 -11.19
C ILE A 47 -6.23 3.82 -12.36
N SER A 48 -7.51 4.16 -12.54
CA SER A 48 -8.30 3.67 -13.68
C SER A 48 -7.73 4.14 -15.03
N PHE A 49 -7.29 5.41 -15.11
CA PHE A 49 -6.58 5.91 -16.29
C PHE A 49 -5.27 5.17 -16.54
N LEU A 50 -4.50 4.88 -15.50
CA LEU A 50 -3.28 4.07 -15.62
C LEU A 50 -3.59 2.67 -16.16
N THR A 51 -4.56 1.97 -15.57
CA THR A 51 -4.98 0.63 -16.03
C THR A 51 -5.43 0.64 -17.48
N SER A 52 -6.15 1.68 -17.93
CA SER A 52 -6.59 1.81 -19.33
C SER A 52 -5.43 1.95 -20.34
N ARG A 53 -4.19 2.19 -19.90
CA ARG A 53 -3.01 2.14 -20.79
C ARG A 53 -2.63 0.72 -21.18
N PHE A 54 -3.17 -0.28 -20.50
CA PHE A 54 -2.95 -1.70 -20.77
C PHE A 54 -4.19 -2.36 -21.40
N GLU A 55 -5.11 -1.57 -21.99
CA GLU A 55 -6.33 -2.07 -22.64
C GLU A 55 -6.02 -3.13 -23.71
N GLU A 56 -5.01 -2.91 -24.55
CA GLU A 56 -4.60 -3.86 -25.58
C GLU A 56 -4.24 -5.24 -24.98
N VAL A 57 -3.49 -5.26 -23.88
CA VAL A 57 -3.15 -6.49 -23.14
C VAL A 57 -4.38 -7.15 -22.55
N LEU A 58 -5.28 -6.36 -21.95
CA LEU A 58 -6.51 -6.87 -21.35
C LEU A 58 -7.44 -7.49 -22.42
N THR A 59 -7.45 -6.93 -23.62
CA THR A 59 -8.18 -7.50 -24.76
C THR A 59 -7.51 -8.72 -25.36
N ALA A 60 -6.17 -8.81 -25.30
CA ALA A 60 -5.42 -9.99 -25.74
C ALA A 60 -5.71 -11.21 -24.85
N ASN A 61 -5.87 -11.01 -23.54
CA ASN A 61 -6.34 -12.04 -22.63
C ASN A 61 -7.08 -11.44 -21.42
N VAL A 62 -8.39 -11.68 -21.35
CA VAL A 62 -9.26 -11.16 -20.26
C VAL A 62 -8.87 -11.68 -18.88
N HIS A 63 -8.22 -12.86 -18.80
CA HIS A 63 -7.76 -13.42 -17.52
C HIS A 63 -6.69 -12.55 -16.85
N VAL A 64 -5.99 -11.68 -17.59
CA VAL A 64 -5.06 -10.69 -17.02
C VAL A 64 -5.79 -9.80 -16.01
N ALA A 65 -7.03 -9.41 -16.30
CA ALA A 65 -7.82 -8.57 -15.39
C ALA A 65 -8.08 -9.22 -14.02
N PHE A 66 -8.13 -10.56 -13.96
CA PHE A 66 -8.45 -11.29 -12.73
C PHE A 66 -7.36 -11.15 -11.66
N PHE A 67 -6.11 -10.94 -12.08
CA PHE A 67 -4.95 -10.89 -11.18
C PHE A 67 -4.53 -9.48 -10.76
N ILE A 68 -5.10 -8.44 -11.37
CA ILE A 68 -4.90 -7.05 -10.92
C ILE A 68 -5.19 -6.90 -9.42
N PRO A 69 -6.38 -7.25 -8.88
CA PRO A 69 -6.67 -7.08 -7.46
C PRO A 69 -5.76 -7.95 -6.59
N PHE A 70 -5.37 -9.13 -7.05
CA PHE A 70 -4.47 -10.03 -6.33
C PHE A 70 -3.08 -9.44 -6.12
N ILE A 71 -2.46 -8.93 -7.20
CA ILE A 71 -1.10 -8.36 -7.14
C ILE A 71 -1.10 -7.09 -6.28
N VAL A 72 -2.08 -6.21 -6.50
CA VAL A 72 -2.24 -4.96 -5.74
C VAL A 72 -2.38 -5.26 -4.24
N TYR A 73 -3.31 -6.16 -3.88
CA TYR A 73 -3.52 -6.56 -2.49
C TYR A 73 -2.26 -7.12 -1.84
N LEU A 74 -1.56 -8.03 -2.52
CA LEU A 74 -0.42 -8.70 -1.91
C LEU A 74 0.76 -7.74 -1.70
N ALA A 75 0.98 -6.82 -2.64
CA ALA A 75 1.97 -5.77 -2.48
C ALA A 75 1.60 -4.83 -1.32
N ASP A 76 0.36 -4.35 -1.24
CA ASP A 76 -0.11 -3.45 -0.17
C ASP A 76 -0.05 -4.12 1.21
N ALA A 77 -0.40 -5.40 1.31
CA ALA A 77 -0.30 -6.16 2.56
C ALA A 77 1.15 -6.25 3.08
N ILE A 78 2.12 -6.43 2.19
CA ILE A 78 3.55 -6.47 2.55
C ILE A 78 4.07 -5.06 2.88
N GLY A 79 3.73 -4.07 2.06
CA GLY A 79 4.08 -2.67 2.31
C GLY A 79 3.56 -2.17 3.66
N THR A 80 2.30 -2.46 3.97
CA THR A 80 1.65 -2.10 5.25
C THR A 80 2.33 -2.78 6.45
N GLN A 81 2.78 -4.03 6.31
CA GLN A 81 3.55 -4.71 7.35
C GLN A 81 4.88 -3.99 7.61
N THR A 82 5.63 -3.67 6.55
CA THR A 82 6.89 -2.93 6.66
C THR A 82 6.66 -1.53 7.24
N GLU A 83 5.64 -0.81 6.77
CA GLU A 83 5.27 0.53 7.29
C GLU A 83 4.95 0.49 8.78
N THR A 84 4.15 -0.48 9.22
CA THR A 84 3.75 -0.63 10.62
C THR A 84 4.95 -0.88 11.52
N ILE A 85 5.84 -1.79 11.11
CA ILE A 85 7.05 -2.12 11.89
C ILE A 85 7.99 -0.92 11.92
N TYR A 86 8.26 -0.30 10.76
CA TYR A 86 9.21 0.79 10.65
C TYR A 86 8.74 2.06 11.37
N SER A 87 7.48 2.46 11.21
CA SER A 87 6.92 3.66 11.86
C SER A 87 6.96 3.56 13.39
N ARG A 88 6.66 2.37 13.95
CA ARG A 88 6.77 2.09 15.38
C ARG A 88 8.22 2.25 15.86
N ASP A 89 9.16 1.67 15.13
CA ASP A 89 10.56 1.65 15.53
C ASP A 89 11.20 3.05 15.36
N LEU A 90 10.70 3.85 14.42
CA LEU A 90 11.05 5.26 14.24
C LEU A 90 10.63 6.11 15.44
N LYS A 91 9.40 5.91 15.96
CA LYS A 91 8.92 6.57 17.20
C LYS A 91 9.75 6.19 18.43
N SER A 92 10.32 4.98 18.46
CA SER A 92 11.20 4.55 19.55
C SER A 92 12.63 5.12 19.49
N GLY A 93 12.99 5.83 18.41
CA GLY A 93 14.33 6.37 18.17
C GLY A 93 15.40 5.34 17.81
N LYS A 94 15.01 4.08 17.59
CA LYS A 94 15.94 2.95 17.35
C LYS A 94 16.10 2.58 15.87
N ALA A 95 15.27 3.14 14.99
CA ALA A 95 15.26 2.77 13.59
C ALA A 95 16.39 3.43 12.79
N SER A 96 17.13 2.63 12.03
CA SER A 96 18.12 3.10 11.06
C SER A 96 17.60 2.81 9.65
N PHE A 97 17.27 3.85 8.88
CA PHE A 97 16.71 3.72 7.54
C PHE A 97 17.53 2.78 6.64
N HIS A 98 18.86 2.96 6.60
CA HIS A 98 19.76 2.12 5.80
C HIS A 98 19.71 0.63 6.20
N ARG A 99 19.64 0.32 7.50
CA ARG A 99 19.54 -1.08 7.96
C ARG A 99 18.20 -1.70 7.58
N TYR A 100 17.12 -0.93 7.65
CA TYR A 100 15.80 -1.39 7.19
C TYR A 100 15.80 -1.62 5.69
N LEU A 101 16.31 -0.66 4.90
CA LEU A 101 16.34 -0.78 3.44
C LEU A 101 17.02 -2.08 2.98
N ILE A 102 18.14 -2.45 3.59
CA ILE A 102 18.84 -3.71 3.27
C ILE A 102 18.03 -4.93 3.73
N LYS A 103 17.55 -4.94 4.99
CA LYS A 103 16.86 -6.10 5.54
C LYS A 103 15.51 -6.34 4.88
N GLU A 104 14.70 -5.30 4.76
CA GLU A 104 13.40 -5.33 4.11
C GLU A 104 13.54 -5.56 2.61
N GLY A 105 14.59 -5.04 1.96
CA GLY A 105 14.92 -5.39 0.58
C GLY A 105 15.21 -6.88 0.41
N ALA A 106 16.00 -7.48 1.32
CA ALA A 106 16.25 -8.92 1.31
C ALA A 106 14.98 -9.75 1.57
N VAL A 107 14.13 -9.31 2.50
CA VAL A 107 12.81 -9.92 2.73
C VAL A 107 11.95 -9.82 1.46
N GLY A 108 11.91 -8.67 0.81
CA GLY A 108 11.19 -8.45 -0.45
C GLY A 108 11.67 -9.36 -1.58
N ILE A 109 12.98 -9.57 -1.72
CA ILE A 109 13.55 -10.52 -2.71
C ILE A 109 13.07 -11.94 -2.41
N ILE A 110 13.21 -12.40 -1.17
CA ILE A 110 12.89 -13.79 -0.78
C ILE A 110 11.38 -14.03 -0.89
N ALA A 111 10.56 -13.13 -0.34
CA ALA A 111 9.11 -13.20 -0.40
C ALA A 111 8.60 -13.07 -1.84
N GLY A 112 9.18 -12.14 -2.62
CA GLY A 112 8.84 -11.98 -4.03
C GLY A 112 9.13 -13.24 -4.83
N ALA A 113 10.28 -13.90 -4.60
CA ALA A 113 10.63 -15.15 -5.29
C ALA A 113 9.66 -16.27 -4.90
N LEU A 114 9.40 -16.43 -3.60
CA LEU A 114 8.48 -17.44 -3.09
C LEU A 114 7.06 -17.24 -3.66
N PHE A 115 6.51 -16.04 -3.53
CA PHE A 115 5.14 -15.76 -3.98
C PHE A 115 5.02 -15.71 -5.49
N GLY A 116 5.99 -15.15 -6.22
CA GLY A 116 6.01 -15.16 -7.67
C GLY A 116 6.04 -16.57 -8.27
N LEU A 117 6.92 -17.44 -7.74
CA LEU A 117 6.98 -18.84 -8.17
C LEU A 117 5.72 -19.62 -7.78
N THR A 118 5.18 -19.38 -6.57
CA THR A 118 3.93 -20.01 -6.13
C THR A 118 2.76 -19.61 -7.03
N SER A 119 2.62 -18.32 -7.33
CA SER A 119 1.60 -17.81 -8.24
C SER A 119 1.77 -18.39 -9.65
N ALA A 120 2.99 -18.45 -10.18
CA ALA A 120 3.25 -19.08 -11.48
C ALA A 120 2.81 -20.55 -11.49
N GLY A 121 3.16 -21.33 -10.47
CA GLY A 121 2.75 -22.73 -10.37
C GLY A 121 1.23 -22.92 -10.34
N VAL A 122 0.52 -22.10 -9.56
CA VAL A 122 -0.95 -22.14 -9.46
C VAL A 122 -1.60 -21.76 -10.79
N ILE A 123 -1.10 -20.72 -11.45
CA ILE A 123 -1.69 -20.21 -12.70
C ILE A 123 -1.42 -21.15 -13.86
N SER A 124 -0.23 -21.72 -13.93
CA SER A 124 0.11 -22.76 -14.90
C SER A 124 -0.82 -23.95 -14.77
N TRP A 125 -1.11 -24.39 -13.55
CA TRP A 125 -2.03 -25.51 -13.30
C TRP A 125 -3.48 -25.16 -13.65
N TRP A 126 -3.92 -23.93 -13.38
CA TRP A 126 -5.32 -23.54 -13.54
C TRP A 126 -5.68 -23.15 -15.00
N PHE A 127 -4.84 -22.38 -15.67
CA PHE A 127 -5.16 -21.79 -16.98
C PHE A 127 -4.42 -22.43 -18.15
N ASP A 128 -3.35 -23.19 -17.90
CA ASP A 128 -2.47 -23.79 -18.93
C ASP A 128 -1.98 -22.76 -19.98
N ASP A 129 -1.81 -21.51 -19.58
CA ASP A 129 -1.33 -20.40 -20.41
C ASP A 129 0.03 -19.91 -19.88
N SER A 130 1.09 -20.21 -20.63
CA SER A 130 2.46 -19.81 -20.29
C SER A 130 2.65 -18.29 -20.24
N ARG A 131 2.00 -17.54 -21.14
CA ARG A 131 2.10 -16.06 -21.16
C ARG A 131 1.47 -15.47 -19.90
N LEU A 132 0.28 -15.94 -19.54
CA LEU A 132 -0.39 -15.51 -18.31
C LEU A 132 0.40 -15.90 -17.06
N THR A 133 0.91 -17.14 -17.03
CA THR A 133 1.72 -17.71 -15.95
C THR A 133 2.93 -16.83 -15.64
N TRP A 134 3.76 -16.54 -16.65
CA TRP A 134 4.94 -15.72 -16.45
C TRP A 134 4.61 -14.26 -16.20
N SER A 135 3.55 -13.74 -16.85
CA SER A 135 3.08 -12.37 -16.59
C SER A 135 2.76 -12.16 -15.13
N VAL A 136 1.97 -13.03 -14.53
CA VAL A 136 1.60 -12.89 -13.11
C VAL A 136 2.77 -13.20 -12.20
N GLY A 137 3.49 -14.32 -12.41
CA GLY A 137 4.60 -14.71 -11.53
C GLY A 137 5.72 -13.67 -11.44
N VAL A 138 6.16 -13.15 -12.59
CA VAL A 138 7.22 -12.12 -12.66
C VAL A 138 6.73 -10.80 -12.06
N SER A 139 5.48 -10.43 -12.31
CA SER A 139 4.92 -9.18 -11.77
C SER A 139 4.74 -9.24 -10.27
N THR A 140 4.25 -10.36 -9.74
CA THR A 140 4.17 -10.61 -8.30
C THR A 140 5.56 -10.51 -7.65
N PHE A 141 6.60 -11.08 -8.27
CA PHE A 141 7.96 -10.93 -7.78
C PHE A 141 8.37 -9.45 -7.65
N PHE A 142 8.24 -8.66 -8.71
CA PHE A 142 8.67 -7.26 -8.71
C PHE A 142 7.82 -6.35 -7.83
N ALA A 143 6.49 -6.56 -7.80
CA ALA A 143 5.59 -5.79 -6.95
C ALA A 143 5.94 -5.99 -5.46
N ILE A 144 6.22 -7.23 -5.05
CA ILE A 144 6.59 -7.57 -3.68
C ILE A 144 8.01 -7.13 -3.34
N LEU A 145 8.93 -7.21 -4.30
CA LEU A 145 10.30 -6.71 -4.13
C LEU A 145 10.31 -5.22 -3.79
N LEU A 146 9.50 -4.42 -4.49
CA LEU A 146 9.46 -2.97 -4.33
C LEU A 146 8.56 -2.52 -3.17
N ALA A 147 7.63 -3.36 -2.74
CA ALA A 147 6.66 -3.05 -1.69
C ALA A 147 7.30 -2.50 -0.38
N PRO A 148 8.30 -3.17 0.23
CA PRO A 148 8.92 -2.66 1.44
C PRO A 148 9.69 -1.35 1.21
N ILE A 149 10.28 -1.18 0.03
CA ILE A 149 11.06 0.01 -0.32
C ILE A 149 10.14 1.23 -0.39
N ILE A 150 8.99 1.10 -1.05
CA ILE A 150 7.98 2.15 -1.13
C ILE A 150 7.49 2.54 0.27
N ALA A 151 7.13 1.55 1.09
CA ALA A 151 6.68 1.78 2.46
C ALA A 151 7.72 2.53 3.32
N LEU A 152 8.99 2.09 3.26
CA LEU A 152 10.08 2.73 4.00
C LEU A 152 10.32 4.18 3.53
N CYS A 153 10.37 4.40 2.22
CA CYS A 153 10.58 5.72 1.64
C CYS A 153 9.45 6.69 1.99
N THR A 154 8.19 6.28 1.84
CA THR A 154 7.02 7.10 2.17
C THR A 154 6.99 7.43 3.67
N THR A 155 7.19 6.44 4.53
CA THR A 155 7.22 6.63 5.99
C THR A 155 8.35 7.58 6.41
N LYS A 156 9.56 7.39 5.86
CA LYS A 156 10.72 8.24 6.18
C LYS A 156 10.49 9.68 5.71
N PHE A 157 9.99 9.85 4.50
CA PHE A 157 9.69 11.16 3.93
C PHE A 157 8.70 11.95 4.81
N LEU A 158 7.60 11.33 5.23
CA LEU A 158 6.62 11.97 6.10
C LEU A 158 7.17 12.31 7.49
N SER A 159 8.01 11.42 8.04
CA SER A 159 8.71 11.70 9.30
C SER A 159 9.63 12.90 9.20
N ASP A 160 10.30 13.09 8.06
CA ASP A 160 11.22 14.22 7.84
C ASP A 160 10.48 15.54 7.71
N LEU A 161 9.22 15.50 7.25
CA LEU A 161 8.30 16.64 7.25
C LEU A 161 7.73 16.96 8.65
N LYS A 162 8.20 16.31 9.71
CA LYS A 162 7.70 16.45 11.10
C LYS A 162 6.21 16.17 11.26
N THR A 163 5.61 15.46 10.31
CA THR A 163 4.25 14.95 10.42
C THR A 163 4.30 13.61 11.15
N ASP A 164 3.29 13.26 11.96
CA ASP A 164 3.22 11.92 12.54
C ASP A 164 3.02 10.91 11.39
N PRO A 165 4.02 10.05 11.09
CA PRO A 165 3.91 9.11 9.97
C PRO A 165 2.70 8.19 10.10
N ALA A 166 2.29 7.88 11.34
CA ALA A 166 1.16 7.00 11.60
C ALA A 166 -0.20 7.59 11.20
N VAL A 167 -0.29 8.90 10.94
CA VAL A 167 -1.56 9.58 10.60
C VAL A 167 -1.75 9.71 9.08
N GLY A 168 -0.67 9.77 8.29
CA GLY A 168 -0.75 10.08 6.87
C GLY A 168 -0.03 9.10 5.93
N ALA A 169 0.84 8.23 6.43
CA ALA A 169 1.60 7.32 5.58
C ALA A 169 0.69 6.30 4.87
N GLY A 170 -0.22 5.64 5.60
CA GLY A 170 -1.08 4.60 5.05
C GLY A 170 -1.75 4.95 3.72
N PRO A 171 -2.65 5.96 3.65
CA PRO A 171 -3.36 6.27 2.41
C PRO A 171 -2.43 6.68 1.25
N ILE A 172 -1.32 7.36 1.53
CA ILE A 172 -0.37 7.78 0.50
C ILE A 172 0.44 6.59 0.00
N THR A 173 0.94 5.75 0.92
CA THR A 173 1.66 4.52 0.61
C THR A 173 0.81 3.62 -0.27
N THR A 174 -0.44 3.35 0.13
CA THR A 174 -1.36 2.48 -0.64
C THR A 174 -1.57 2.98 -2.06
N VAL A 175 -1.80 4.28 -2.28
CA VAL A 175 -2.02 4.80 -3.64
C VAL A 175 -0.76 4.66 -4.52
N ILE A 176 0.42 4.92 -3.96
CA ILE A 176 1.69 4.71 -4.67
C ILE A 176 1.88 3.23 -4.98
N GLN A 177 1.56 2.37 -4.01
CA GLN A 177 1.65 0.93 -4.10
C GLN A 177 0.76 0.37 -5.22
N ASP A 178 -0.50 0.80 -5.27
CA ASP A 178 -1.49 0.40 -6.26
C ASP A 178 -1.01 0.79 -7.67
N ALA A 179 -0.59 2.04 -7.83
CA ALA A 179 -0.10 2.56 -9.11
C ALA A 179 1.13 1.79 -9.59
N VAL A 180 2.11 1.56 -8.71
CA VAL A 180 3.34 0.83 -9.06
C VAL A 180 3.02 -0.64 -9.38
N SER A 181 2.14 -1.28 -8.62
CA SER A 181 1.75 -2.68 -8.85
C SER A 181 1.06 -2.85 -10.20
N ILE A 182 0.13 -1.95 -10.53
CA ILE A 182 -0.56 -1.95 -11.83
C ILE A 182 0.41 -1.66 -12.97
N ALA A 183 1.33 -0.70 -12.80
CA ALA A 183 2.33 -0.39 -13.81
C ALA A 183 3.27 -1.57 -14.08
N ILE A 184 3.79 -2.22 -13.02
CA ILE A 184 4.62 -3.42 -13.13
C ILE A 184 3.86 -4.51 -13.87
N TYR A 185 2.64 -4.82 -13.41
CA TYR A 185 1.89 -5.92 -14.00
C TYR A 185 1.50 -5.66 -15.46
N GLY A 186 1.08 -4.44 -15.77
CA GLY A 186 0.78 -4.02 -17.12
C GLY A 186 1.99 -4.10 -18.04
N ILE A 187 3.14 -3.56 -17.63
CA ILE A 187 4.39 -3.58 -18.44
C ILE A 187 4.86 -5.01 -18.69
N VAL A 188 4.91 -5.84 -17.65
CA VAL A 188 5.34 -7.24 -17.77
C VAL A 188 4.36 -8.04 -18.63
N SER A 189 3.05 -7.82 -18.46
CA SER A 189 2.05 -8.48 -19.30
C SER A 189 2.12 -8.01 -20.76
N SER A 190 2.34 -6.72 -21.01
CA SER A 190 2.60 -6.20 -22.37
C SER A 190 3.78 -6.93 -23.01
N PHE A 191 4.87 -7.14 -22.26
CA PHE A 191 6.02 -7.87 -22.77
C PHE A 191 5.66 -9.29 -23.21
N PHE A 192 4.89 -10.05 -22.43
CA PHE A 192 4.54 -11.43 -22.79
C PHE A 192 3.41 -11.58 -23.82
N PHE A 193 2.50 -10.62 -23.92
CA PHE A 193 1.33 -10.71 -24.80
C PHE A 193 1.49 -9.96 -26.12
N LEU A 194 2.32 -8.92 -26.18
CA LEU A 194 2.44 -8.01 -27.33
C LEU A 194 3.82 -8.03 -28.01
N SER A 195 4.80 -8.77 -27.45
CA SER A 195 6.11 -8.99 -28.10
C SER A 195 6.12 -10.32 -28.84
#